data_AF-A0A2T5MBT6-F1
#
_entry.id   AF-A0A2T5MBT6-F1
#
_cell.length_a   1.000
_cell.length_b   1.000
_cell.length_c   1.000
_cell.angle_alpha   90.00
_cell.angle_beta   90.00
_cell.angle_gamma   90.00
#
_symmetry.space_group_name_H-M   'P 1'
#
loop_
_entity.id
_entity.type
_entity.pdbx_description
1 polymer ?
#
loop_
_entity_poly.entity_id
_entity_poly.type
_entity_poly.pdbx_seq_one_letter_code
_entity_poly.pdbx_strand_id
1 'polypeptide(L)'
;MEKSVEIINKLGLHARAAAKLVTLASKFSADIRVRKESREVSGKSIMGVMMLAAAKGSTITLIAEGDDAQQALDELEALIADRFGEEG
;
A
#
# COMPACT_ATOMS: atom_id res chain seq x y z
N MET A 1 6.91 3.24 12.17
CA MET A 1 6.27 4.50 11.72
C MET A 1 4.98 4.15 10.98
N GLU A 2 3.97 5.02 10.96
CA GLU A 2 2.73 4.75 10.23
C GLU A 2 2.13 5.99 9.55
N LYS A 3 1.39 5.79 8.45
CA LYS A 3 0.75 6.84 7.65
C LYS A 3 -0.61 6.34 7.15
N SER A 4 -1.67 7.12 7.34
CA SER A 4 -3.01 6.79 6.82
C SER A 4 -3.25 7.46 5.48
N VAL A 5 -3.71 6.69 4.51
CA VAL A 5 -3.92 7.13 3.12
C VAL A 5 -5.24 6.59 2.57
N GLU A 6 -5.91 7.39 1.75
CA GLU A 6 -7.16 6.99 1.09
C GLU A 6 -6.88 6.34 -0.27
N ILE A 7 -7.54 5.21 -0.54
CA ILE A 7 -7.50 4.56 -1.84
C ILE A 7 -8.40 5.32 -2.81
N ILE A 8 -7.82 6.05 -3.76
CA ILE A 8 -8.54 6.95 -4.67
C ILE A 8 -8.70 6.41 -6.10
N ASN A 9 -7.96 5.36 -6.46
CA ASN A 9 -8.02 4.73 -7.79
C ASN A 9 -9.32 3.93 -7.98
N LYS A 10 -9.77 3.77 -9.22
CA LYS A 10 -11.16 3.36 -9.53
C LYS A 10 -11.52 1.97 -9.00
N LEU A 11 -10.59 1.02 -9.13
CA LEU A 11 -10.83 -0.39 -8.77
C LEU A 11 -10.30 -0.75 -7.38
N GLY A 12 -9.71 0.20 -6.65
CA GLY A 12 -9.03 -0.04 -5.37
C GLY A 12 -7.80 -0.95 -5.51
N LEU A 13 -7.45 -1.69 -4.45
CA LEU A 13 -6.33 -2.65 -4.40
C LEU A 13 -6.62 -3.96 -5.16
N HIS A 14 -7.02 -3.85 -6.42
CA HIS A 14 -7.13 -4.95 -7.38
C HIS A 14 -5.74 -5.45 -7.82
N ALA A 15 -5.70 -6.52 -8.62
CA ALA A 15 -4.45 -7.22 -8.97
C ALA A 15 -3.31 -6.31 -9.48
N ARG A 16 -3.61 -5.33 -10.35
CA ARG A 16 -2.59 -4.42 -10.91
C ARG A 16 -2.07 -3.43 -9.88
N ALA A 17 -2.96 -2.78 -9.12
CA ALA A 17 -2.58 -1.85 -8.07
C ALA A 17 -1.79 -2.57 -6.96
N ALA A 18 -2.28 -3.75 -6.55
CA ALA A 18 -1.60 -4.60 -5.57
C ALA A 18 -0.21 -5.04 -6.04
N ALA A 19 -0.05 -5.41 -7.32
CA ALA A 19 1.26 -5.75 -7.88
C ALA A 19 2.22 -4.54 -7.82
N LYS A 20 1.78 -3.35 -8.21
CA LYS A 20 2.60 -2.13 -8.10
C LYS A 20 3.02 -1.83 -6.67
N LEU A 21 2.09 -1.92 -5.72
CA LEU A 21 2.35 -1.72 -4.28
C LEU A 21 3.40 -2.71 -3.79
N VAL A 22 3.21 -4.01 -4.07
CA VAL A 22 4.12 -5.07 -3.63
C VAL A 22 5.49 -4.92 -4.26
N THR A 23 5.57 -4.63 -5.56
CA THR A 23 6.84 -4.40 -6.25
C THR A 23 7.58 -3.22 -5.64
N LEU A 24 6.89 -2.13 -5.30
CA LEU A 24 7.51 -0.99 -4.64
C LEU A 24 7.95 -1.32 -3.21
N ALA A 25 7.08 -1.88 -2.39
CA ALA A 25 7.37 -2.28 -1.02
C ALA A 25 8.56 -3.27 -0.94
N SER A 26 8.70 -4.15 -1.93
CA SER A 26 9.77 -5.15 -1.97
C SER A 26 11.16 -4.58 -2.29
N LYS A 27 11.27 -3.31 -2.69
CA LYS A 27 12.56 -2.63 -2.89
C LYS A 27 13.22 -2.24 -1.57
N PHE A 28 12.44 -2.11 -0.50
CA PHE A 28 12.91 -1.63 0.79
C PHE A 28 13.29 -2.80 1.71
N SER A 29 14.27 -2.56 2.56
CA SER A 29 14.69 -3.48 3.61
C SER A 29 13.72 -3.50 4.79
N ALA A 30 13.05 -2.37 5.08
CA ALA A 30 12.06 -2.25 6.15
C ALA A 30 10.98 -3.33 6.09
N ASP A 31 10.52 -3.76 7.26
CA ASP A 31 9.25 -4.48 7.37
C ASP A 31 8.12 -3.51 7.04
N ILE A 32 7.32 -3.84 6.02
CA ILE A 32 6.23 -3.01 5.54
C ILE A 32 4.95 -3.80 5.69
N ARG A 33 3.98 -3.20 6.38
CA ARG A 33 2.65 -3.75 6.62
C ARG A 33 1.59 -2.77 6.13
N VAL A 34 0.48 -3.32 5.66
CA VAL A 34 -0.69 -2.56 5.23
C VAL A 34 -1.86 -3.02 6.07
N ARG A 35 -2.54 -2.08 6.71
CA ARG A 35 -3.68 -2.33 7.57
C ARG A 35 -4.94 -1.67 7.01
N LYS A 36 -6.05 -2.40 7.03
CA LYS A 36 -7.40 -1.86 6.81
C LYS A 36 -8.25 -2.34 7.98
N GLU A 37 -8.80 -1.40 8.75
CA GLU A 37 -9.55 -1.71 9.98
C GLU A 37 -8.70 -2.58 10.93
N SER A 38 -9.18 -3.78 11.28
CA SER A 38 -8.48 -4.74 12.14
C SER A 38 -7.57 -5.71 11.40
N ARG A 39 -7.58 -5.73 10.06
CA ARG A 39 -6.79 -6.66 9.25
C ARG A 39 -5.49 -6.00 8.82
N GLU A 40 -4.38 -6.62 9.16
CA GLU A 40 -3.03 -6.22 8.80
C GLU A 40 -2.36 -7.35 8.01
N VAL A 41 -1.64 -6.99 6.95
CA VAL A 41 -0.92 -7.93 6.08
C VAL A 41 0.44 -7.36 5.74
N SER A 42 1.38 -8.21 5.32
CA SER A 42 2.64 -7.73 4.74
C SER A 42 2.37 -6.98 3.42
N GLY A 43 2.91 -5.77 3.30
CA GLY A 43 2.90 -4.99 2.06
C GLY A 43 3.75 -5.61 0.94
N LYS A 44 4.56 -6.62 1.26
CA LYS A 44 5.36 -7.39 0.29
C LYS A 44 4.66 -8.68 -0.17
N SER A 45 3.44 -8.96 0.30
CA SER A 45 2.64 -10.13 -0.09
C SER A 45 1.47 -9.75 -0.99
N ILE A 46 1.53 -10.14 -2.26
CA ILE A 46 0.45 -9.89 -3.23
C ILE A 46 -0.89 -10.48 -2.77
N MET A 47 -0.89 -11.70 -2.26
CA MET A 47 -2.10 -12.35 -1.75
C MET A 47 -2.64 -11.60 -0.53
N GLY A 48 -1.77 -11.20 0.40
CA GLY A 48 -2.17 -10.43 1.58
C GLY A 48 -2.83 -9.10 1.20
N VAL A 49 -2.17 -8.33 0.34
CA VAL A 49 -2.66 -7.02 -0.11
C VAL A 49 -4.00 -7.14 -0.84
N MET A 50 -4.17 -8.13 -1.73
CA MET A 50 -5.46 -8.35 -2.39
C MET A 50 -6.57 -8.77 -1.41
N MET A 51 -6.26 -9.56 -0.38
CA MET A 51 -7.21 -9.99 0.65
C MET A 51 -7.66 -8.88 1.61
N LEU A 52 -7.00 -7.71 1.60
CA LEU A 52 -7.51 -6.54 2.33
C LEU A 52 -8.80 -5.99 1.74
N ALA A 53 -9.08 -6.25 0.46
CA ALA A 53 -10.26 -5.76 -0.24
C ALA A 53 -10.50 -4.25 0.01
N ALA A 54 -9.45 -3.45 -0.14
CA ALA A 54 -9.54 -1.99 -0.02
C ALA A 54 -10.08 -1.41 -1.33
N ALA A 55 -11.38 -1.12 -1.35
CA ALA A 55 -12.05 -0.45 -2.47
C ALA A 55 -11.76 1.06 -2.46
N LYS A 56 -12.10 1.75 -3.54
CA LYS A 56 -12.07 3.22 -3.60
C LYS A 56 -12.81 3.83 -2.40
N GLY A 57 -12.22 4.85 -1.78
CA GLY A 57 -12.73 5.50 -0.57
C GLY A 57 -12.36 4.79 0.73
N SER A 58 -11.73 3.61 0.67
CA SER A 58 -11.19 2.98 1.88
C SER A 58 -9.97 3.75 2.36
N THR A 59 -9.87 3.99 3.66
CA THR A 59 -8.61 4.38 4.29
C THR A 59 -7.82 3.13 4.67
N ILE A 60 -6.54 3.11 4.32
CA ILE A 60 -5.58 2.12 4.81
C ILE A 60 -4.50 2.81 5.64
N THR A 61 -3.86 2.08 6.54
CA THR A 61 -2.66 2.52 7.25
C THR A 61 -1.46 1.76 6.70
N LEU A 62 -0.49 2.50 6.17
CA LEU A 62 0.83 2.01 5.81
C LEU A 62 1.70 2.05 7.06
N ILE A 63 2.36 0.94 7.39
CA ILE A 63 3.21 0.80 8.57
C ILE A 63 4.58 0.33 8.08
N ALA A 64 5.65 0.99 8.52
CA ALA A 64 7.01 0.62 8.16
C ALA A 64 7.95 0.69 9.37
N GLU A 65 8.82 -0.31 9.50
CA GLU A 65 9.84 -0.42 10.54
C GLU A 65 11.18 -0.86 9.94
N GLY A 66 12.23 -0.07 10.17
CA GLY A 66 13.55 -0.28 9.59
C GLY A 66 14.22 1.03 9.17
N ASP A 67 15.44 0.94 8.66
CA ASP A 67 16.30 2.09 8.36
C ASP A 67 15.76 2.95 7.19
N ASP A 68 15.08 2.32 6.23
CA ASP A 68 14.45 2.98 5.07
C ASP A 68 12.93 3.15 5.23
N ALA A 69 12.39 3.02 6.45
CA ALA A 69 10.95 3.07 6.72
C ALA A 69 10.29 4.38 6.28
N GLN A 70 10.92 5.54 6.52
CA GLN A 70 10.36 6.83 6.11
C GLN A 70 10.26 6.93 4.58
N GLN A 71 11.33 6.57 3.87
CA GLN A 71 11.35 6.59 2.41
C GLN A 71 10.31 5.62 1.82
N ALA A 72 10.17 4.42 2.40
CA ALA A 72 9.15 3.46 2.00
C ALA A 72 7.74 4.03 2.11
N LEU A 73 7.41 4.69 3.23
CA LEU A 73 6.10 5.30 3.43
C LEU A 73 5.82 6.43 2.44
N ASP A 74 6.81 7.28 2.15
CA ASP A 74 6.65 8.41 1.24
C ASP A 74 6.45 7.95 -0.22
N GLU A 75 7.23 6.96 -0.68
CA GLU A 75 7.06 6.42 -2.04
C GLU A 75 5.75 5.63 -2.19
N LEU A 76 5.33 4.89 -1.15
CA LEU A 76 4.05 4.16 -1.17
C LEU A 76 2.85 5.12 -1.17
N GLU A 77 2.90 6.20 -0.38
CA GLU A 77 1.88 7.24 -0.43
C GLU A 77 1.84 7.90 -1.81
N ALA A 78 3.00 8.25 -2.38
CA ALA A 78 3.08 8.84 -3.71
C ALA A 78 2.47 7.93 -4.78
N LEU A 79 2.73 6.62 -4.72
CA LEU A 79 2.13 5.64 -5.63
C LEU A 79 0.59 5.62 -5.53
N ILE A 80 0.04 5.73 -4.32
CA ILE A 80 -1.41 5.76 -4.08
C ILE A 80 -2.00 7.09 -4.56
N ALA A 81 -1.33 8.21 -4.30
CA ALA A 81 -1.71 9.54 -4.75
C ALA A 81 -1.71 9.66 -6.28
N ASP A 82 -0.78 8.98 -6.95
CA ASP A 82 -0.74 8.81 -8.41
C ASP A 82 -1.77 7.79 -8.93
N ARG A 83 -2.69 7.33 -8.07
CA ARG A 83 -3.74 6.35 -8.41
C ARG A 83 -3.18 5.07 -9.03
N PHE A 84 -1.98 4.66 -8.60
CA PHE A 84 -1.24 3.55 -9.19
C PHE A 84 -1.01 3.73 -10.71
N GLY A 85 -0.87 4.95 -11.20
CA GLY A 85 -0.73 5.29 -12.62
C GLY A 85 -1.95 4.96 -13.46
N GLU A 86 -3.16 4.98 -12.89
CA GLU A 86 -4.41 4.95 -13.66
C GLU A 86 -4.61 6.30 -14.37
N GLU A 87 -4.72 6.28 -15.70
CA GLU A 87 -5.18 7.44 -16.46
C GLU A 87 -6.70 7.61 -16.27
N GLY A 88 -7.13 8.78 -15.81
CA GLY A 88 -8.54 9.06 -15.54
C GLY A 88 -8.82 10.45 -15.02
#